data_AF-A0A2N3T2Z8-F1
#
_entry.id   AF-A0A2N3T2Z8-F1
#
_cell.length_a   1.000
_cell.length_b   1.000
_cell.length_c   1.000
_cell.angle_alpha   90.00
_cell.angle_beta   90.00
_cell.angle_gamma   90.00
#
_symmetry.space_group_name_H-M   'P 1'
#
loop_
_entity.id
_entity.type
_entity.pdbx_description
1 polymer ?
#
loop_
_entity_poly.entity_id
_entity_poly.type
_entity_poly.pdbx_seq_one_letter_code
_entity_poly.pdbx_strand_id
1 'polypeptide(L)'
;MSFFKKIFGSKENKESERETKNENNLEPFKQVPWMTDLRLENISICLDSGFKPASSLPTEFDRELRPSIEIAQRLSAIKALVLWLMVPQDNLESDKILTFIDKNNLKDFMDEEEKEILNISRDDEQARNSIGWKFENAWSLAWFFGYKEPDITGQMMSGDQMQDVLKNFSCPIDESVEDWIKDKETLSEEKLMQKEDLFYCLHNAVRSAQLGSETVPNDFDPMGNGGVIHERRHSLTWMLSKGISWEDTDLST
;
A
#
# COMPACT_ATOMS: atom_id res chain seq x y z
N MET A 1 -0.13 51.01 43.04
CA MET A 1 -1.52 51.46 43.23
C MET A 1 -2.12 51.82 41.88
N SER A 2 -3.35 51.37 41.66
CA SER A 2 -4.19 51.50 40.47
C SER A 2 -4.24 52.92 39.88
N PHE A 3 -4.29 53.04 38.55
CA PHE A 3 -5.34 53.84 37.91
C PHE A 3 -5.68 53.30 36.49
N PHE A 4 -6.64 52.38 36.46
CA PHE A 4 -7.76 52.28 35.50
C PHE A 4 -7.54 52.09 33.98
N LYS A 5 -7.60 50.82 33.58
CA LYS A 5 -8.68 50.21 32.75
C LYS A 5 -9.30 51.09 31.64
N LYS A 6 -8.75 51.02 30.42
CA LYS A 6 -9.49 51.15 29.15
C LYS A 6 -8.60 50.61 28.03
N ILE A 7 -9.22 50.04 26.99
CA ILE A 7 -8.61 49.23 25.91
C ILE A 7 -8.48 47.73 26.26
N PHE A 8 -9.56 47.13 26.78
CA PHE A 8 -9.89 45.75 26.43
C PHE A 8 -11.05 45.85 25.42
N GLY A 9 -10.68 45.94 24.14
CA GLY A 9 -11.61 45.66 23.06
C GLY A 9 -11.78 44.15 23.01
N SER A 10 -13.00 43.68 23.25
CA SER A 10 -13.41 42.30 23.01
C SER A 10 -13.28 42.02 21.52
N LYS A 11 -12.16 41.42 21.11
CA LYS A 11 -12.15 40.61 19.90
C LYS A 11 -12.62 39.24 20.32
N GLU A 12 -13.92 39.02 20.13
CA GLU A 12 -14.45 37.67 19.98
C GLU A 12 -13.60 36.97 18.91
N ASN A 13 -12.75 36.05 19.35
CA ASN A 13 -12.19 35.04 18.47
C ASN A 13 -13.37 34.18 18.01
N LYS A 14 -13.96 34.54 16.87
CA LYS A 14 -14.64 33.55 16.04
C LYS A 14 -13.55 32.64 15.50
N GLU A 15 -13.23 31.60 16.26
CA GLU A 15 -12.77 30.35 15.66
C GLU A 15 -13.86 29.93 14.68
N SER A 16 -13.64 30.24 13.40
CA SER A 16 -14.39 29.59 12.35
C SER A 16 -13.87 28.16 12.30
N GLU A 17 -14.57 27.27 12.99
CA GLU A 17 -14.64 25.87 12.60
C GLU A 17 -15.09 25.85 11.14
N ARG A 18 -14.13 25.86 10.21
CA ARG A 18 -14.38 25.39 8.86
C ARG A 18 -14.41 23.87 8.95
N GLU A 19 -15.55 23.35 9.40
CA GLU A 19 -16.00 22.04 8.93
C GLU A 19 -16.19 22.17 7.41
N THR A 20 -15.14 21.93 6.64
CA THR A 20 -15.31 21.48 5.25
C THR A 20 -15.94 20.11 5.34
N LYS A 21 -17.28 20.07 5.48
CA LYS A 21 -18.06 18.92 5.06
C LYS A 21 -17.77 18.75 3.58
N ASN A 22 -16.86 17.85 3.23
CA ASN A 22 -16.87 17.26 1.91
C ASN A 22 -18.25 16.63 1.78
N GLU A 23 -19.16 17.29 1.07
CA GLU A 23 -20.44 16.70 0.74
C GLU A 23 -20.14 15.48 -0.13
N ASN A 24 -20.34 14.30 0.46
CA ASN A 24 -20.32 13.02 -0.23
C ASN A 24 -21.42 13.03 -1.29
N ASN A 25 -21.08 13.54 -2.47
CA ASN A 25 -21.99 13.64 -3.60
C ASN A 25 -21.87 12.36 -4.45
N LEU A 26 -22.48 11.29 -3.96
CA LEU A 26 -22.50 9.98 -4.63
C LEU A 26 -23.47 9.94 -5.84
N GLU A 27 -24.37 10.92 -5.97
CA GLU A 27 -25.43 10.94 -6.99
C GLU A 27 -24.93 10.81 -8.44
N PRO A 28 -23.83 11.45 -8.88
CA PRO A 28 -23.31 11.27 -10.23
C PRO A 28 -22.89 9.82 -10.51
N PHE A 29 -22.40 9.10 -9.50
CA PHE A 29 -21.96 7.72 -9.63
C PHE A 29 -23.13 6.74 -9.69
N LYS A 30 -24.22 6.99 -8.95
CA LYS A 30 -25.45 6.19 -9.02
C LYS A 30 -26.13 6.24 -10.40
N GLN A 31 -25.86 7.28 -11.18
CA GLN A 31 -26.41 7.44 -12.53
C GLN A 31 -25.60 6.67 -13.59
N VAL A 32 -24.43 6.14 -13.25
CA VAL A 32 -23.57 5.38 -14.18
C VAL A 32 -24.15 3.96 -14.38
N PRO A 33 -24.50 3.55 -15.60
CA PRO A 33 -25.22 2.29 -15.83
C PRO A 33 -24.48 1.01 -15.40
N TRP A 34 -23.14 1.02 -15.40
CA TRP A 34 -22.30 -0.13 -15.04
C TRP A 34 -21.77 -0.07 -13.60
N MET A 35 -22.30 0.85 -12.79
CA MET A 35 -21.88 0.99 -11.40
C MET A 35 -22.33 -0.21 -10.56
N THR A 36 -21.45 -0.74 -9.72
CA THR A 36 -21.76 -1.85 -8.81
C THR A 36 -21.95 -1.34 -7.39
N ASP A 37 -22.68 -2.09 -6.55
CA ASP A 37 -22.86 -1.74 -5.13
C ASP A 37 -21.52 -1.67 -4.39
N LEU A 38 -20.61 -2.61 -4.67
CA LEU A 38 -19.24 -2.61 -4.14
C LEU A 38 -18.49 -1.33 -4.50
N ARG A 39 -18.54 -0.92 -5.77
CA ARG A 39 -17.88 0.32 -6.22
C ARG A 39 -18.51 1.55 -5.57
N LEU A 40 -19.83 1.59 -5.40
CA LEU A 40 -20.51 2.70 -4.72
C LEU A 40 -20.07 2.84 -3.26
N GLU A 41 -19.91 1.71 -2.55
CA GLU A 41 -19.37 1.70 -1.19
C GLU A 41 -17.95 2.29 -1.16
N ASN A 42 -17.07 1.84 -2.05
CA ASN A 42 -15.70 2.34 -2.16
C ASN A 42 -15.62 3.82 -2.56
N ILE A 43 -16.48 4.27 -3.47
CA ILE A 43 -16.57 5.70 -3.83
C ILE A 43 -17.03 6.52 -2.63
N SER A 44 -18.00 6.03 -1.84
CA SER A 44 -18.41 6.71 -0.61
C SER A 44 -17.21 6.93 0.31
N ILE A 45 -16.40 5.89 0.54
CA ILE A 45 -15.17 5.98 1.34
C ILE A 45 -14.20 7.01 0.75
N CYS A 46 -14.02 7.02 -0.57
CA CYS A 46 -13.17 8.00 -1.25
C CYS A 46 -13.65 9.43 -1.00
N LEU A 47 -14.93 9.69 -1.25
CA LEU A 47 -15.54 11.03 -1.14
C LEU A 47 -15.52 11.53 0.30
N ASP A 48 -15.86 10.68 1.27
CA ASP A 48 -15.81 10.99 2.70
C ASP A 48 -14.38 11.36 3.13
N SER A 49 -13.38 10.74 2.51
CA SER A 49 -11.96 10.99 2.76
C SER A 49 -11.38 12.10 1.90
N GLY A 50 -12.18 12.76 1.04
CA GLY A 50 -11.77 13.86 0.17
C GLY A 50 -11.12 13.51 -1.16
N PHE A 51 -11.09 12.22 -1.52
CA PHE A 51 -10.69 11.76 -2.85
C PHE A 51 -11.87 11.81 -3.81
N LYS A 52 -11.62 12.22 -5.06
CA LYS A 52 -12.64 12.36 -6.10
C LYS A 52 -12.24 11.55 -7.34
N PRO A 53 -12.45 10.23 -7.34
CA PRO A 53 -12.21 9.39 -8.52
C PRO A 53 -13.18 9.75 -9.66
N ALA A 54 -12.79 9.46 -10.90
CA ALA A 54 -13.64 9.65 -12.06
C ALA A 54 -14.83 8.67 -12.06
N SER A 55 -16.02 9.15 -12.41
CA SER A 55 -17.22 8.30 -12.54
C SER A 55 -17.17 7.37 -13.76
N SER A 56 -16.25 7.61 -14.69
CA SER A 56 -16.04 6.82 -15.89
C SER A 56 -15.13 5.60 -15.71
N LEU A 57 -14.61 5.38 -14.49
CA LEU A 57 -13.75 4.23 -14.22
C LEU A 57 -14.48 2.90 -14.50
N PRO A 58 -13.86 1.97 -15.25
CA PRO A 58 -14.36 0.60 -15.38
C PRO A 58 -14.62 -0.05 -14.01
N THR A 59 -15.64 -0.89 -13.93
CA THR A 59 -16.03 -1.63 -12.71
C THR A 59 -15.80 -3.14 -12.84
N GLU A 60 -15.75 -3.63 -14.07
CA GLU A 60 -15.51 -5.03 -14.40
C GLU A 60 -14.04 -5.25 -14.74
N PHE A 61 -13.42 -6.17 -14.01
CA PHE A 61 -12.05 -6.61 -14.20
C PHE A 61 -12.03 -8.13 -14.11
N ASP A 62 -11.20 -8.77 -14.93
CA ASP A 62 -10.87 -10.16 -14.73
C ASP A 62 -9.95 -10.26 -13.51
N ARG A 63 -10.44 -10.93 -12.46
CA ARG A 63 -9.74 -11.06 -11.19
C ARG A 63 -9.72 -12.54 -10.83
N GLU A 64 -8.52 -13.07 -10.66
CA GLU A 64 -8.30 -14.44 -10.19
C GLU A 64 -7.24 -14.40 -9.10
N LEU A 65 -7.65 -14.75 -7.87
CA LEU A 65 -6.75 -14.86 -6.74
C LEU A 65 -5.65 -15.91 -6.98
N ARG A 66 -4.41 -15.50 -6.74
CA ARG A 66 -3.25 -16.39 -6.73
C ARG A 66 -3.29 -17.41 -5.59
N PRO A 67 -2.66 -18.58 -5.75
CA PRO A 67 -2.38 -19.47 -4.64
C PRO A 67 -1.63 -18.75 -3.51
N SER A 68 -2.00 -19.03 -2.26
CA SER A 68 -1.38 -18.40 -1.08
C SER A 68 0.14 -18.59 -1.01
N ILE A 69 0.67 -19.69 -1.57
CA ILE A 69 2.11 -19.95 -1.65
C ILE A 69 2.83 -18.90 -2.49
N GLU A 70 2.28 -18.49 -3.64
CA GLU A 70 2.87 -17.45 -4.50
C GLU A 70 2.92 -16.11 -3.78
N ILE A 71 1.83 -15.77 -3.07
CA ILE A 71 1.71 -14.53 -2.30
C ILE A 71 2.74 -14.50 -1.16
N ALA A 72 2.90 -15.63 -0.46
CA ALA A 72 3.87 -15.78 0.60
C ALA A 72 5.32 -15.72 0.09
N GLN A 73 5.60 -16.30 -1.09
CA GLN A 73 6.92 -16.23 -1.72
C GLN A 73 7.26 -14.81 -2.14
N ARG A 74 6.33 -14.05 -2.73
CA ARG A 74 6.55 -12.63 -3.04
C ARG A 74 6.84 -11.79 -1.79
N LEU A 75 6.05 -11.98 -0.73
CA LEU A 75 6.30 -11.32 0.56
C LEU A 75 7.68 -11.67 1.13
N SER A 76 8.06 -12.95 1.04
CA SER A 76 9.36 -13.45 1.49
C SER A 76 10.53 -12.92 0.65
N ALA A 77 10.33 -12.72 -0.66
CA ALA A 77 11.29 -12.11 -1.56
C ALA A 77 11.58 -10.66 -1.14
N ILE A 78 10.53 -9.86 -0.91
CA ILE A 78 10.67 -8.48 -0.40
C ILE A 78 11.40 -8.48 0.94
N LYS A 79 11.03 -9.38 1.86
CA LYS A 79 11.73 -9.54 3.15
C LYS A 79 13.22 -9.82 2.95
N ALA A 80 13.58 -10.73 2.04
CA ALA A 80 14.98 -11.07 1.81
C ALA A 80 15.80 -9.86 1.32
N LEU A 81 15.25 -9.08 0.39
CA LEU A 81 15.88 -7.85 -0.12
C LEU A 81 16.03 -6.77 0.96
N VAL A 82 15.01 -6.60 1.79
CA VAL A 82 15.05 -5.67 2.92
C VAL A 82 16.10 -6.09 3.93
N LEU A 83 16.16 -7.38 4.29
CA LEU A 83 17.19 -7.89 5.19
C LEU A 83 18.60 -7.74 4.60
N TRP A 84 18.74 -7.93 3.28
CA TRP A 84 20.00 -7.76 2.57
C TRP A 84 20.55 -6.33 2.72
N LEU A 85 19.69 -5.33 2.48
CA LEU A 85 20.10 -3.92 2.45
C LEU A 85 20.04 -3.22 3.81
N MET A 86 19.07 -3.54 4.66
CA MET A 86 18.80 -2.79 5.90
C MET A 86 19.46 -3.39 7.15
N VAL A 87 19.80 -4.69 7.13
CA VAL A 87 20.49 -5.33 8.26
C VAL A 87 21.98 -5.43 7.93
N PRO A 88 22.88 -4.86 8.76
CA PRO A 88 24.31 -4.98 8.55
C PRO A 88 24.76 -6.44 8.49
N GLN A 89 25.77 -6.73 7.66
CA GLN A 89 26.29 -8.08 7.49
C GLN A 89 26.80 -8.71 8.80
N ASP A 90 27.39 -7.91 9.69
CA ASP A 90 27.85 -8.35 11.02
C ASP A 90 26.70 -8.82 11.93
N ASN A 91 25.47 -8.39 11.66
CA ASN A 91 24.27 -8.78 12.42
C ASN A 91 23.48 -9.92 11.76
N LEU A 92 23.62 -10.09 10.43
CA LEU A 92 22.98 -11.13 9.66
C LEU A 92 23.83 -11.47 8.44
N GLU A 93 24.45 -12.65 8.46
CA GLU A 93 25.34 -13.12 7.41
C GLU A 93 24.62 -13.25 6.05
N SER A 94 25.32 -12.89 4.97
CA SER A 94 24.79 -12.94 3.61
C SER A 94 24.34 -14.35 3.22
N ASP A 95 25.13 -15.37 3.57
CA ASP A 95 24.84 -16.77 3.27
C ASP A 95 23.52 -17.25 3.87
N LYS A 96 23.12 -16.70 5.03
CA LYS A 96 21.84 -17.03 5.67
C LYS A 96 20.65 -16.51 4.84
N ILE A 97 20.77 -15.30 4.29
CA ILE A 97 19.74 -14.71 3.42
C ILE A 97 19.69 -15.46 2.08
N LEU A 98 20.84 -15.73 1.48
CA LEU A 98 20.92 -16.46 0.21
C LEU A 98 20.39 -17.89 0.34
N THR A 99 20.69 -18.59 1.44
CA THR A 99 20.12 -19.90 1.74
C THR A 99 18.59 -19.85 1.86
N PHE A 100 18.04 -18.81 2.51
CA PHE A 100 16.59 -18.61 2.59
C PHE A 100 15.96 -18.37 1.22
N ILE A 101 16.61 -17.58 0.36
CA ILE A 101 16.18 -17.32 -1.02
C ILE A 101 16.16 -18.62 -1.84
N ASP A 102 17.25 -19.37 -1.83
CA ASP A 102 17.39 -20.57 -2.65
C ASP A 102 16.47 -21.69 -2.15
N LYS A 103 16.36 -21.88 -0.83
CA LYS A 103 15.46 -22.89 -0.22
C LYS A 103 14.00 -22.71 -0.64
N ASN A 104 13.55 -21.47 -0.82
CA ASN A 104 12.16 -21.12 -1.07
C ASN A 104 11.89 -20.67 -2.51
N ASN A 105 12.89 -20.80 -3.40
CA ASN A 105 12.83 -20.37 -4.80
C ASN A 105 12.38 -18.90 -4.98
N LEU A 106 12.84 -18.00 -4.10
CA LEU A 106 12.32 -16.62 -4.05
C LEU A 106 12.72 -15.78 -5.26
N LYS A 107 13.75 -16.17 -6.01
CA LYS A 107 14.20 -15.45 -7.21
C LYS A 107 13.13 -15.43 -8.31
N ASP A 108 12.26 -16.43 -8.37
CA ASP A 108 11.17 -16.49 -9.35
C ASP A 108 10.07 -15.45 -9.06
N PHE A 109 10.09 -14.86 -7.85
CA PHE A 109 9.18 -13.82 -7.40
C PHE A 109 9.86 -12.47 -7.24
N MET A 110 11.03 -12.29 -7.85
CA MET A 110 11.75 -11.03 -7.93
C MET A 110 11.75 -10.53 -9.38
N ASP A 111 11.63 -9.22 -9.57
CA ASP A 111 11.92 -8.61 -10.86
C ASP A 111 13.45 -8.58 -11.11
N GLU A 112 13.86 -8.22 -12.33
CA GLU A 112 15.30 -8.21 -12.69
C GLU A 112 16.11 -7.17 -11.89
N GLU A 113 15.51 -6.03 -11.54
CA GLU A 113 16.18 -5.01 -10.72
C GLU A 113 16.39 -5.51 -9.30
N GLU A 114 15.41 -6.21 -8.74
CA GLU A 114 15.45 -6.83 -7.43
C GLU A 114 16.47 -7.97 -7.37
N LYS A 115 16.60 -8.77 -8.43
CA LYS A 115 17.66 -9.80 -8.51
C LYS A 115 19.04 -9.16 -8.48
N GLU A 116 19.24 -8.03 -9.16
CA GLU A 116 20.52 -7.33 -9.22
C GLU A 116 20.94 -6.74 -7.86
N ILE A 117 19.99 -6.42 -6.97
CA ILE A 117 20.28 -5.99 -5.60
C ILE A 117 21.15 -7.01 -4.85
N LEU A 118 21.01 -8.31 -5.16
CA LEU A 118 21.77 -9.37 -4.51
C LEU A 118 23.23 -9.45 -5.02
N ASN A 119 23.57 -8.76 -6.12
CA ASN A 119 24.90 -8.73 -6.72
C ASN A 119 25.71 -7.48 -6.33
N ILE A 120 25.06 -6.47 -5.76
CA ILE A 120 25.71 -5.23 -5.31
C ILE A 120 26.06 -5.29 -3.81
N SER A 121 26.77 -4.26 -3.33
CA SER A 121 27.14 -4.18 -1.92
C SER A 121 25.91 -4.02 -1.02
N ARG A 122 25.92 -4.68 0.14
CA ARG A 122 24.85 -4.57 1.15
C ARG A 122 24.75 -3.19 1.81
N ASP A 123 25.79 -2.36 1.64
CA ASP A 123 25.83 -0.97 2.09
C ASP A 123 25.57 0.05 0.98
N ASP A 124 25.13 -0.39 -0.21
CA ASP A 124 24.81 0.49 -1.32
C ASP A 124 23.68 1.48 -0.95
N GLU A 125 24.02 2.77 -0.91
CA GLU A 125 23.11 3.82 -0.46
C GLU A 125 21.93 4.03 -1.41
N GLN A 126 22.15 3.86 -2.72
CA GLN A 126 21.10 4.06 -3.71
C GLN A 126 20.04 2.96 -3.60
N ALA A 127 20.46 1.70 -3.49
CA ALA A 127 19.56 0.57 -3.29
C ALA A 127 18.82 0.65 -1.94
N ARG A 128 19.49 1.12 -0.89
CA ARG A 128 18.86 1.37 0.42
C ARG A 128 17.77 2.45 0.35
N ASN A 129 17.97 3.49 -0.46
CA ASN A 129 16.98 4.55 -0.63
C ASN A 129 15.77 4.10 -1.47
N SER A 130 15.95 3.17 -2.41
CA SER A 130 14.85 2.68 -3.25
C SER A 130 14.02 1.57 -2.58
N ILE A 131 14.65 0.68 -1.79
CA ILE A 131 13.96 -0.48 -1.20
C ILE A 131 12.85 -0.09 -0.21
N GLY A 132 12.92 1.12 0.36
CA GLY A 132 11.88 1.64 1.26
C GLY A 132 10.49 1.68 0.60
N TRP A 133 10.41 2.01 -0.69
CA TRP A 133 9.15 1.98 -1.44
C TRP A 133 8.63 0.57 -1.66
N LYS A 134 9.54 -0.36 -2.01
CA LYS A 134 9.20 -1.77 -2.17
C LYS A 134 8.63 -2.37 -0.89
N PHE A 135 8.96 -1.83 0.27
CA PHE A 135 8.37 -2.27 1.53
C PHE A 135 6.88 -1.95 1.66
N GLU A 136 6.35 -0.89 1.04
CA GLU A 136 4.90 -0.61 1.06
C GLU A 136 4.08 -1.73 0.41
N ASN A 137 4.66 -2.47 -0.55
CA ASN A 137 4.06 -3.69 -1.09
C ASN A 137 3.85 -4.77 -0.02
N ALA A 138 4.79 -4.90 0.92
CA ALA A 138 4.75 -5.91 1.95
C ALA A 138 3.53 -5.76 2.88
N TRP A 139 3.00 -4.54 3.08
CA TRP A 139 1.80 -4.34 3.89
C TRP A 139 0.60 -5.09 3.29
N SER A 140 0.28 -4.81 2.03
CA SER A 140 -0.86 -5.44 1.34
C SER A 140 -0.72 -6.96 1.30
N LEU A 141 0.49 -7.47 1.04
CA LEU A 141 0.76 -8.91 1.04
C LEU A 141 0.64 -9.52 2.44
N ALA A 142 1.11 -8.84 3.49
CA ALA A 142 1.01 -9.32 4.87
C ALA A 142 -0.44 -9.28 5.39
N TRP A 143 -1.25 -8.32 4.93
CA TRP A 143 -2.67 -8.24 5.26
C TRP A 143 -3.43 -9.49 4.81
N PHE A 144 -3.06 -10.07 3.67
CA PHE A 144 -3.60 -11.35 3.22
C PHE A 144 -3.38 -12.48 4.23
N PHE A 145 -2.30 -12.44 5.02
CA PHE A 145 -1.98 -13.39 6.10
C PHE A 145 -2.36 -12.90 7.51
N GLY A 146 -3.32 -11.99 7.60
CA GLY A 146 -3.90 -11.54 8.88
C GLY A 146 -3.21 -10.35 9.53
N TYR A 147 -2.33 -9.63 8.83
CA TYR A 147 -1.85 -8.33 9.31
C TYR A 147 -2.98 -7.28 9.31
N LYS A 148 -2.67 -6.05 9.73
CA LYS A 148 -3.61 -4.93 9.70
C LYS A 148 -3.92 -4.55 8.26
N GLU A 149 -5.17 -4.17 8.01
CA GLU A 149 -5.63 -3.69 6.71
C GLU A 149 -4.86 -2.42 6.28
N PRO A 150 -4.41 -2.30 5.00
CA PRO A 150 -3.75 -1.10 4.51
C PRO A 150 -4.68 0.12 4.58
N ASP A 151 -4.19 1.21 5.15
CA ASP A 151 -4.93 2.46 5.19
C ASP A 151 -4.80 3.26 3.89
N ILE A 152 -5.65 4.27 3.75
CA ILE A 152 -5.75 5.12 2.56
C ILE A 152 -5.02 6.46 2.73
N THR A 153 -4.29 6.64 3.84
CA THR A 153 -3.66 7.93 4.18
C THR A 153 -2.47 8.26 3.28
N GLY A 154 -1.91 7.23 2.65
CA GLY A 154 -0.66 7.32 1.88
C GLY A 154 0.56 7.63 2.75
N GLN A 155 0.47 7.52 4.08
CA GLN A 155 1.63 7.61 4.96
C GLN A 155 2.45 6.33 4.87
N MET A 156 3.77 6.44 4.76
CA MET A 156 4.65 5.28 4.77
C MET A 156 4.54 4.52 6.10
N MET A 157 4.82 3.23 6.08
CA MET A 157 4.93 2.43 7.29
C MET A 157 6.00 3.00 8.22
N SER A 158 5.64 3.09 9.50
CA SER A 158 6.62 3.31 10.56
C SER A 158 7.56 2.11 10.69
N GLY A 159 8.78 2.34 11.21
CA GLY A 159 9.75 1.27 11.46
C GLY A 159 9.19 0.13 12.32
N ASP A 160 8.28 0.42 13.25
CA ASP A 160 7.61 -0.59 14.09
C ASP A 160 6.66 -1.47 13.27
N GLN A 161 5.87 -0.89 12.36
CA GLN A 161 5.05 -1.65 11.43
C GLN A 161 5.92 -2.52 10.52
N MET A 162 7.07 -1.98 10.07
CA MET A 162 7.99 -2.76 9.24
C MET A 162 8.51 -4.00 9.96
N GLN A 163 8.97 -3.81 11.20
CA GLN A 163 9.45 -4.92 12.01
C GLN A 163 8.37 -5.95 12.31
N ASP A 164 7.13 -5.50 12.57
CA ASP A 164 6.01 -6.39 12.86
C ASP A 164 5.68 -7.28 11.65
N VAL A 165 5.58 -6.69 10.46
CA VAL A 165 5.38 -7.43 9.20
C VAL A 165 6.50 -8.45 8.97
N LEU A 166 7.76 -8.03 9.11
CA LEU A 166 8.91 -8.90 8.85
C LEU A 166 9.10 -10.00 9.88
N LYS A 167 8.66 -9.81 11.12
CA LYS A 167 8.84 -10.79 12.21
C LYS A 167 7.65 -11.72 12.36
N ASN A 168 6.43 -11.19 12.29
CA ASN A 168 5.22 -11.90 12.72
C ASN A 168 4.31 -12.29 11.55
N PHE A 169 4.37 -11.57 10.42
CA PHE A 169 3.47 -11.76 9.28
C PHE A 169 4.19 -12.14 7.98
N SER A 170 5.41 -12.67 8.08
CA SER A 170 6.16 -13.24 6.96
C SER A 170 6.93 -14.49 7.39
N CYS A 171 7.32 -15.32 6.43
CA CYS A 171 8.04 -16.58 6.70
C CYS A 171 9.35 -16.31 7.47
N PRO A 172 9.60 -16.98 8.61
CA PRO A 172 10.88 -16.91 9.31
C PRO A 172 12.04 -17.34 8.41
N ILE A 173 13.20 -16.70 8.56
CA ILE A 173 14.35 -16.90 7.67
C ILE A 173 14.92 -18.34 7.72
N ASP A 174 14.66 -19.07 8.79
CA ASP A 174 15.15 -20.45 8.98
C ASP A 174 14.09 -21.50 8.53
N GLU A 175 12.88 -21.08 8.15
CA GLU A 175 11.76 -21.95 7.80
C GLU A 175 11.56 -22.07 6.27
N SER A 176 10.66 -22.95 5.84
CA SER A 176 10.18 -22.97 4.45
C SER A 176 8.87 -22.19 4.35
N VAL A 177 8.63 -21.52 3.23
CA VAL A 177 7.38 -20.80 3.00
C VAL A 177 6.21 -21.78 2.99
N GLU A 178 6.39 -22.96 2.42
CA GLU A 178 5.41 -24.04 2.40
C GLU A 178 5.01 -24.50 3.80
N ASP A 179 5.96 -24.61 4.73
CA ASP A 179 5.64 -24.93 6.13
C ASP A 179 4.95 -23.77 6.83
N TRP A 180 5.42 -22.54 6.60
CA TRP A 180 4.89 -21.34 7.24
C TRP A 180 3.42 -21.09 6.91
N ILE A 181 2.97 -21.36 5.69
CA ILE A 181 1.58 -21.10 5.28
C ILE A 181 0.56 -22.15 5.75
N LYS A 182 0.99 -23.34 6.21
CA LYS A 182 0.07 -24.46 6.52
C LYS A 182 -1.00 -24.11 7.54
N ASP A 183 -0.62 -23.33 8.55
CA ASP A 183 -1.49 -22.97 9.68
C ASP A 183 -1.95 -21.50 9.62
N LYS A 184 -1.83 -20.85 8.44
CA LYS A 184 -2.22 -19.45 8.27
C LYS A 184 -3.64 -19.35 7.76
N GLU A 185 -4.45 -18.59 8.48
CA GLU A 185 -5.70 -18.06 7.94
C GLU A 185 -5.38 -17.00 6.89
N THR A 186 -6.09 -17.05 5.76
CA THR A 186 -5.94 -16.10 4.67
C THR A 186 -7.21 -15.29 4.46
N LEU A 187 -7.04 -14.06 3.98
CA LEU A 187 -8.16 -13.20 3.61
C LEU A 187 -9.00 -13.82 2.49
N SER A 188 -10.32 -13.59 2.52
CA SER A 188 -11.21 -13.99 1.43
C SER A 188 -10.94 -13.17 0.15
N GLU A 189 -11.13 -13.80 -1.00
CA GLU A 189 -11.00 -13.14 -2.31
C GLU A 189 -11.92 -11.92 -2.43
N GLU A 190 -13.18 -12.02 -1.99
CA GLU A 190 -14.13 -10.90 -2.00
C GLU A 190 -13.63 -9.67 -1.24
N LYS A 191 -13.05 -9.88 -0.05
CA LYS A 191 -12.53 -8.76 0.75
C LYS A 191 -11.30 -8.13 0.10
N LEU A 192 -10.47 -8.97 -0.52
CA LEU A 192 -9.32 -8.50 -1.29
C LEU A 192 -9.75 -7.69 -2.52
N MET A 193 -10.75 -8.16 -3.27
CA MET A 193 -11.33 -7.46 -4.42
C MET A 193 -11.91 -6.10 -4.02
N GLN A 194 -12.65 -6.04 -2.90
CA GLN A 194 -13.18 -4.79 -2.37
C GLN A 194 -12.06 -3.78 -2.09
N LYS A 195 -10.96 -4.23 -1.49
CA LYS A 195 -9.83 -3.36 -1.15
C LYS A 195 -9.01 -2.94 -2.37
N GLU A 196 -8.78 -3.85 -3.31
CA GLU A 196 -8.12 -3.52 -4.57
C GLU A 196 -8.92 -2.46 -5.34
N ASP A 197 -10.23 -2.60 -5.41
CA ASP A 197 -11.12 -1.63 -6.06
C ASP A 197 -11.11 -0.24 -5.38
N LEU A 198 -11.01 -0.21 -4.04
CA LEU A 198 -10.82 1.04 -3.30
C LEU A 198 -9.49 1.71 -3.69
N PHE A 199 -8.40 0.95 -3.69
CA PHE A 199 -7.08 1.45 -4.07
C PHE A 199 -7.00 1.83 -5.56
N TYR A 200 -7.78 1.18 -6.42
CA TYR A 200 -7.96 1.59 -7.81
C TYR A 200 -8.57 2.98 -7.92
N CYS A 201 -9.68 3.23 -7.20
CA CYS A 201 -10.33 4.54 -7.16
C CYS A 201 -9.40 5.62 -6.57
N LEU A 202 -8.72 5.32 -5.47
CA LEU A 202 -7.74 6.23 -4.86
C LEU A 202 -6.61 6.55 -5.84
N HIS A 203 -6.06 5.54 -6.50
CA HIS A 203 -4.98 5.74 -7.46
C HIS A 203 -5.43 6.60 -8.65
N ASN A 204 -6.66 6.46 -9.16
CA ASN A 204 -7.21 7.37 -10.18
C ASN A 204 -7.23 8.82 -9.71
N ALA A 205 -7.75 9.06 -8.50
CA ALA A 205 -7.85 10.38 -7.92
C ALA A 205 -6.45 11.00 -7.72
N VAL A 206 -5.49 10.21 -7.25
CA VAL A 206 -4.08 10.60 -7.13
C VAL A 206 -3.46 10.96 -8.47
N ARG A 207 -3.63 10.11 -9.51
CA ARG A 207 -3.08 10.38 -10.85
C ARG A 207 -3.68 11.64 -11.46
N SER A 208 -4.97 11.86 -11.27
CA SER A 208 -5.62 13.11 -11.70
C SER A 208 -5.04 14.33 -10.99
N ALA A 209 -4.69 14.22 -9.70
CA ALA A 209 -4.05 15.29 -8.95
C ALA A 209 -2.60 15.55 -9.37
N GLN A 210 -1.84 14.50 -9.70
CA GLN A 210 -0.50 14.64 -10.29
C GLN A 210 -0.53 15.36 -11.64
N LEU A 211 -1.68 15.33 -12.35
CA LEU A 211 -1.92 16.07 -13.59
C LEU A 211 -2.52 17.48 -13.37
N GLY A 212 -2.67 17.91 -12.11
CA GLY A 212 -3.10 19.26 -11.74
C GLY A 212 -4.58 19.40 -11.38
N SER A 213 -5.32 18.30 -11.20
CA SER A 213 -6.73 18.34 -10.75
C SER A 213 -6.86 18.38 -9.22
N GLU A 214 -7.93 18.98 -8.70
CA GLU A 214 -8.22 19.02 -7.25
C GLU A 214 -9.04 17.79 -6.81
N THR A 215 -8.42 16.61 -6.93
CA THR A 215 -9.05 15.29 -6.73
C THR A 215 -8.58 14.53 -5.49
N VAL A 216 -7.67 15.11 -4.70
CA VAL A 216 -7.20 14.55 -3.42
C VAL A 216 -7.43 15.56 -2.28
N PRO A 217 -7.34 15.14 -1.00
CA PRO A 217 -7.41 16.05 0.14
C PRO A 217 -6.32 17.13 0.11
N ASN A 218 -6.61 18.30 0.69
CA ASN A 218 -5.70 19.45 0.65
C ASN A 218 -4.34 19.19 1.33
N ASP A 219 -4.29 18.30 2.32
CA ASP A 219 -3.10 17.90 3.07
C ASP A 219 -2.41 16.64 2.52
N PHE A 220 -2.94 16.07 1.44
CA PHE A 220 -2.38 14.91 0.77
C PHE A 220 -1.32 15.33 -0.25
N ASP A 221 -0.11 14.77 -0.16
CA ASP A 221 0.94 14.96 -1.17
C ASP A 221 0.75 13.99 -2.35
N PRO A 222 0.35 14.46 -3.55
CA PRO A 222 0.12 13.57 -4.69
C PRO A 222 1.37 12.80 -5.12
N MET A 223 2.58 13.28 -4.82
CA MET A 223 3.82 12.60 -5.20
C MET A 223 4.22 11.58 -4.13
N GLY A 224 4.48 12.02 -2.90
CA GLY A 224 4.91 11.15 -1.80
C GLY A 224 3.82 10.19 -1.37
N ASN A 225 2.66 10.71 -0.96
CA ASN A 225 1.55 9.85 -0.52
C ASN A 225 0.95 9.07 -1.68
N GLY A 226 0.94 9.65 -2.88
CA GLY A 226 0.52 8.95 -4.09
C GLY A 226 1.39 7.73 -4.43
N GLY A 227 2.71 7.83 -4.23
CA GLY A 227 3.62 6.68 -4.37
C GLY A 227 3.26 5.54 -3.43
N VAL A 228 2.87 5.83 -2.18
CA VAL A 228 2.43 4.81 -1.22
C VAL A 228 1.13 4.13 -1.66
N ILE A 229 0.17 4.90 -2.17
CA ILE A 229 -1.08 4.34 -2.74
C ILE A 229 -0.77 3.43 -3.93
N HIS A 230 0.17 3.84 -4.80
CA HIS A 230 0.62 3.04 -5.94
C HIS A 230 1.18 1.68 -5.51
N GLU A 231 2.17 1.66 -4.62
CA GLU A 231 2.82 0.41 -4.17
C GLU A 231 1.81 -0.53 -3.47
N ARG A 232 0.96 0.02 -2.59
CA ARG A 232 -0.08 -0.78 -1.92
C ARG A 232 -1.05 -1.38 -2.93
N ARG A 233 -1.47 -0.61 -3.94
CA ARG A 233 -2.33 -1.09 -5.02
C ARG A 233 -1.63 -2.18 -5.84
N HIS A 234 -0.35 -1.99 -6.18
CA HIS A 234 0.40 -2.96 -6.98
C HIS A 234 0.28 -4.37 -6.42
N SER A 235 0.55 -4.52 -5.12
CA SER A 235 0.40 -5.79 -4.42
C SER A 235 -1.03 -6.34 -4.44
N LEU A 236 -2.03 -5.49 -4.22
CA LEU A 236 -3.45 -5.87 -4.22
C LEU A 236 -3.87 -6.39 -5.60
N THR A 237 -3.55 -5.65 -6.65
CA THR A 237 -3.84 -6.02 -8.05
C THR A 237 -3.06 -7.28 -8.44
N TRP A 238 -1.78 -7.38 -8.07
CA TRP A 238 -0.97 -8.56 -8.40
C TRP A 238 -1.53 -9.83 -7.76
N MET A 239 -1.97 -9.79 -6.49
CA MET A 239 -2.59 -10.95 -5.82
C MET A 239 -3.85 -11.43 -6.55
N LEU A 240 -4.59 -10.54 -7.22
CA LEU A 240 -5.81 -10.83 -7.99
C LEU A 240 -5.57 -11.02 -9.49
N SER A 241 -4.31 -11.10 -9.93
CA SER A 241 -3.93 -11.21 -11.34
C SER A 241 -3.14 -12.48 -11.60
N LYS A 242 -3.68 -13.65 -11.25
CA LYS A 242 -2.98 -14.93 -11.38
C LYS A 242 -2.42 -15.14 -12.80
N GLY A 243 -1.18 -15.61 -12.87
CA GLY A 243 -0.49 -15.88 -14.13
C GLY A 243 0.18 -14.66 -14.78
N ILE A 244 -0.06 -13.45 -14.29
CA ILE A 244 0.67 -12.24 -14.70
C ILE A 244 2.01 -12.18 -13.94
N SER A 245 3.07 -11.57 -14.47
CA SER A 245 4.29 -11.37 -13.69
C SER A 245 4.14 -10.17 -12.73
N TRP A 246 5.13 -9.96 -11.85
CA TRP A 246 5.09 -8.80 -10.95
C TRP A 246 5.15 -7.48 -11.76
N GLU A 247 6.10 -7.39 -12.69
CA GLU A 247 6.35 -6.24 -13.55
C GLU A 247 5.23 -5.97 -14.57
N ASP A 248 4.50 -7.01 -15.01
CA ASP A 248 3.42 -6.88 -15.99
C ASP A 248 2.06 -6.57 -15.34
N THR A 249 2.01 -6.31 -14.03
CA THR A 249 0.74 -6.00 -13.35
C THR A 249 0.18 -4.68 -13.87
N ASP A 250 -1.03 -4.71 -14.44
CA ASP A 250 -1.68 -3.52 -14.98
C ASP A 250 -2.20 -2.60 -13.87
N LEU A 251 -1.56 -1.43 -13.73
CA LEU A 251 -1.96 -0.38 -12.81
C LEU A 251 -2.54 0.85 -13.51
N SER A 252 -2.93 0.71 -14.78
CA SER A 252 -3.58 1.78 -15.54
C SER A 252 -4.82 2.31 -14.81
N THR A 253 -5.04 3.62 -14.95
CA THR A 253 -6.14 4.37 -14.34
C THR A 253 -6.38 5.70 -15.04
#